data_AF-A0A946ITJ2-F1
#
_entry.id   AF-A0A946ITJ2-F1
#
_cell.length_a   1.000
_cell.length_b   1.000
_cell.length_c   1.000
_cell.angle_alpha   90.00
_cell.angle_beta   90.00
_cell.angle_gamma   90.00
#
_symmetry.space_group_name_H-M   'P 1'
#
loop_
_entity.id
_entity.type
_entity.pdbx_description
1 polymer ?
#
loop_
_entity_poly.entity_id
_entity_poly.type
_entity_poly.pdbx_seq_one_letter_code
_entity_poly.pdbx_strand_id
1 'polypeptide(L)'
;YEIDQREVYVEEECLKILALHQPVANDLRLIIAILKINNDLERIADLSVNIAERAVYLSTQARVELPFDLQDMAQKVRSMLKRSLDSLVNRDDKLARQVCEDDDAVDDLNREMYGCVERAIKKDPDNLNSYIQLLSASRYLERMADHATNIAEDVIYLVTGEIIRHGSKTEEAEF
;
A
#
# COMPACT_ATOMS: atom_id res chain seq x y z
N TYR A 1 5.65 16.52 0.69
CA TYR A 1 5.83 17.71 1.56
C TYR A 1 4.72 17.90 2.57
N GLU A 2 3.44 18.09 2.19
CA GLU A 2 2.38 18.25 3.21
C GLU A 2 2.20 16.99 4.06
N ILE A 3 2.20 15.81 3.42
CA ILE A 3 2.06 14.54 4.13
C ILE A 3 3.28 14.27 5.02
N ASP A 4 4.50 14.53 4.52
CA ASP A 4 5.75 14.36 5.28
C ASP A 4 5.74 15.25 6.54
N GLN A 5 5.25 16.48 6.44
CA GLN A 5 5.12 17.36 7.60
C GLN A 5 4.08 16.84 8.62
N ARG A 6 2.98 16.25 8.13
CA ARG A 6 1.97 15.62 9.01
C ARG A 6 2.49 14.35 9.66
N GLU A 7 3.31 13.58 8.95
CA GLU A 7 3.98 12.37 9.45
C GLU A 7 4.85 12.71 10.66
N VAL A 8 5.77 13.68 10.50
CA VAL A 8 6.61 14.20 11.60
C VAL A 8 5.77 14.73 12.76
N TYR A 9 4.72 15.49 12.47
CA TYR A 9 3.85 16.04 13.52
C TYR A 9 3.19 14.94 14.36
N VAL A 10 2.59 13.92 13.70
CA VAL A 10 1.95 12.81 14.40
C VAL A 10 2.97 12.02 15.22
N GLU A 11 4.17 11.80 14.69
CA GLU A 11 5.26 11.14 15.40
C GLU A 11 5.67 11.92 16.66
N GLU A 12 5.88 13.23 16.56
CA GLU A 12 6.22 14.08 17.70
C GLU A 12 5.14 14.06 18.80
N GLU A 13 3.86 14.10 18.43
CA GLU A 13 2.75 14.03 19.39
C GLU A 13 2.70 12.67 20.10
N CYS A 14 2.93 11.56 19.37
CA CYS A 14 3.03 10.24 19.96
C CYS A 14 4.20 10.14 20.96
N LEU A 15 5.37 10.67 20.60
CA LEU A 15 6.55 10.70 21.47
C LEU A 15 6.32 11.55 22.73
N LYS A 16 5.65 12.71 22.60
CA LYS A 16 5.26 13.55 23.74
C LYS A 16 4.34 12.79 24.70
N ILE A 17 3.34 12.08 24.18
CA ILE A 17 2.42 11.30 25.01
C ILE A 17 3.17 10.20 25.77
N LEU A 18 4.06 9.47 25.08
CA LEU A 18 4.89 8.44 25.71
C LEU A 18 5.76 9.00 26.84
N ALA A 19 6.41 10.14 26.59
CA ALA A 19 7.32 10.76 27.56
C ALA A 19 6.59 11.37 28.77
N LEU A 20 5.44 12.00 28.56
CA LEU A 20 4.73 12.78 29.59
C LEU A 20 3.73 11.96 30.39
N HIS A 21 3.12 10.94 29.79
CA HIS A 21 1.96 10.25 30.39
C HIS A 21 2.20 8.78 30.71
N GLN A 22 3.31 8.19 30.25
CA GLN A 22 3.67 6.78 30.53
C GLN A 22 2.50 5.81 30.33
N PRO A 23 1.84 5.83 29.15
CA PRO A 23 0.65 5.03 28.89
C PRO A 23 0.96 3.54 28.98
N VAL A 24 -0.03 2.74 29.35
CA VAL A 24 0.10 1.29 29.55
C VAL A 24 -0.99 0.53 28.79
N ALA A 25 -0.75 -0.77 28.58
CA ALA A 25 -1.69 -1.70 27.96
C ALA A 25 -2.29 -1.14 26.64
N ASN A 26 -3.59 -0.85 26.63
CA ASN A 26 -4.31 -0.44 25.43
C ASN A 26 -3.87 0.92 24.89
N ASP A 27 -3.53 1.87 25.76
CA ASP A 27 -3.10 3.21 25.35
C ASP A 27 -1.72 3.16 24.70
N LEU A 28 -0.80 2.37 25.28
CA LEU A 28 0.50 2.12 24.68
C LEU A 28 0.36 1.46 23.31
N ARG A 29 -0.51 0.44 23.21
CA ARG A 29 -0.75 -0.27 21.96
C ARG A 29 -1.31 0.66 20.88
N LEU A 30 -2.25 1.53 21.25
CA LEU A 30 -2.81 2.53 20.35
C LEU A 30 -1.73 3.45 19.78
N ILE A 31 -0.86 3.98 20.64
CA ILE A 31 0.22 4.89 20.20
C ILE A 31 1.19 4.17 19.25
N ILE A 32 1.57 2.94 19.57
CA ILE A 32 2.45 2.15 18.70
C ILE A 32 1.78 1.87 17.35
N ALA A 33 0.50 1.50 17.33
CA ALA A 33 -0.25 1.29 16.09
C ALA A 33 -0.32 2.58 15.26
N ILE A 34 -0.59 3.73 15.89
CA ILE A 34 -0.62 5.04 15.20
C ILE A 34 0.74 5.35 14.57
N LEU A 35 1.84 5.16 15.30
CA LEU A 35 3.19 5.40 14.76
C LEU A 35 3.49 4.57 13.52
N LYS A 36 3.14 3.28 13.54
CA LYS A 36 3.35 2.39 12.39
C LYS A 36 2.48 2.77 11.20
N ILE A 37 1.18 2.96 11.43
CA ILE A 37 0.21 3.34 10.40
C ILE A 37 0.57 4.69 9.76
N ASN A 38 1.10 5.64 10.55
CA ASN A 38 1.55 6.95 10.07
C ASN A 38 2.67 6.82 9.02
N ASN A 39 3.64 5.93 9.25
CA ASN A 39 4.69 5.62 8.27
C ASN A 39 4.10 4.96 7.02
N ASP A 40 3.23 3.95 7.16
CA ASP A 40 2.59 3.32 5.98
C ASP A 40 1.80 4.33 5.13
N LEU A 41 1.13 5.31 5.74
CA LEU A 41 0.44 6.38 5.03
C LEU A 41 1.39 7.31 4.26
N GLU A 42 2.56 7.63 4.84
CA GLU A 42 3.60 8.38 4.15
C GLU A 42 4.13 7.61 2.95
N ARG A 43 4.39 6.31 3.10
CA ARG A 43 4.83 5.44 1.99
C ARG A 43 3.84 5.40 0.85
N ILE A 44 2.54 5.33 1.16
CA ILE A 44 1.47 5.39 0.16
C ILE A 44 1.46 6.75 -0.56
N ALA A 45 1.70 7.85 0.16
CA ALA A 45 1.79 9.18 -0.45
C ALA A 45 3.00 9.27 -1.41
N ASP A 46 4.16 8.76 -1.02
CA ASP A 46 5.35 8.67 -1.88
C ASP A 46 5.11 7.85 -3.14
N LEU A 47 4.47 6.68 -3.00
CA LEU A 47 4.10 5.85 -4.15
C LEU A 47 3.10 6.57 -5.08
N SER A 48 2.19 7.37 -4.52
CA SER A 48 1.27 8.20 -5.30
C SER A 48 2.00 9.25 -6.14
N VAL A 49 3.05 9.89 -5.57
CA VAL A 49 3.91 10.82 -6.32
C VAL A 49 4.60 10.09 -7.46
N ASN A 50 5.16 8.92 -7.21
CA ASN A 50 5.80 8.11 -8.25
C ASN A 50 4.83 7.78 -9.40
N ILE A 51 3.59 7.36 -9.10
CA ILE A 51 2.56 7.11 -10.13
C ILE A 51 2.27 8.39 -10.93
N ALA A 52 2.13 9.54 -10.26
CA ALA A 52 1.87 10.82 -10.92
C ALA A 52 3.00 11.20 -11.89
N GLU A 53 4.26 11.00 -11.51
CA GLU A 53 5.41 11.22 -12.40
C GLU A 53 5.37 10.32 -13.65
N ARG A 54 5.00 9.04 -13.49
CA ARG A 54 4.82 8.12 -14.64
C ARG A 54 3.70 8.61 -15.56
N ALA A 55 2.59 9.07 -14.99
CA ALA A 55 1.48 9.61 -15.78
C ALA A 55 1.88 10.89 -16.55
N VAL A 56 2.62 11.80 -15.93
CA VAL A 56 3.17 13.00 -16.60
C VAL A 56 4.09 12.60 -17.74
N TYR A 57 5.03 11.68 -17.51
CA TYR A 57 5.91 11.19 -18.57
C TYR A 57 5.10 10.58 -19.74
N LEU A 58 4.16 9.67 -19.45
CA LEU A 58 3.35 8.98 -20.45
C LEU A 58 2.48 9.95 -21.27
N SER A 59 2.06 11.07 -20.67
CA SER A 59 1.31 12.12 -21.38
C SER A 59 2.10 12.82 -22.49
N THR A 60 3.44 12.75 -22.44
CA THR A 60 4.34 13.32 -23.46
C THR A 60 4.69 12.33 -24.58
N GLN A 61 4.33 11.06 -24.41
CA GLN A 61 4.66 9.99 -25.36
C GLN A 61 3.49 9.72 -26.31
N ALA A 62 3.76 8.96 -27.38
CA ALA A 62 2.69 8.43 -28.21
C ALA A 62 1.76 7.55 -27.37
N ARG A 63 0.44 7.68 -27.62
CA ARG A 63 -0.55 6.90 -26.90
C ARG A 63 -0.39 5.42 -27.25
N VAL A 64 -0.04 4.62 -26.26
CA VAL A 64 -0.05 3.16 -26.36
C VAL A 64 -1.41 2.59 -25.98
N GLU A 65 -1.77 1.47 -26.58
CA GLU A 65 -2.91 0.68 -26.13
C GLU A 65 -2.60 0.12 -24.74
N LEU A 66 -3.49 0.33 -23.77
CA LEU A 66 -3.34 -0.23 -22.44
C LEU A 66 -3.58 -1.74 -22.53
N PRO A 67 -2.59 -2.60 -22.23
CA PRO A 67 -2.77 -4.03 -22.39
C PRO A 67 -3.55 -4.68 -21.23
N PHE A 68 -4.07 -3.88 -20.28
CA PHE A 68 -4.70 -4.33 -19.04
C PHE A 68 -5.54 -3.21 -18.39
N ASP A 69 -6.37 -3.57 -17.41
CA ASP A 69 -7.20 -2.65 -16.65
C ASP A 69 -6.48 -2.14 -15.39
N LEU A 70 -5.58 -1.16 -15.58
CA LEU A 70 -4.91 -0.46 -14.47
C LEU A 70 -5.92 0.28 -13.57
N GLN A 71 -7.07 0.65 -14.12
CA GLN A 71 -8.09 1.40 -13.42
C GLN A 71 -8.81 0.54 -12.38
N ASP A 72 -9.10 -0.73 -12.69
CA ASP A 72 -9.66 -1.68 -11.73
C ASP A 72 -8.70 -1.91 -10.54
N MET A 73 -7.42 -2.16 -10.83
CA MET A 73 -6.39 -2.33 -9.79
C MET A 73 -6.31 -1.10 -8.87
N ALA A 74 -6.28 0.10 -9.45
CA ALA A 74 -6.25 1.35 -8.67
C ALA A 74 -7.51 1.53 -7.79
N GLN A 75 -8.68 1.10 -8.26
CA GLN A 75 -9.91 1.15 -7.47
C GLN A 75 -9.88 0.18 -6.29
N LYS A 76 -9.36 -1.04 -6.48
CA LYS A 76 -9.18 -2.04 -5.43
C LYS A 76 -8.23 -1.55 -4.34
N VAL A 77 -7.04 -1.07 -4.73
CA VAL A 77 -6.05 -0.50 -3.80
C VAL A 77 -6.65 0.66 -2.98
N ARG A 78 -7.36 1.58 -3.65
CA ARG A 78 -8.03 2.69 -2.96
C ARG A 78 -9.12 2.21 -2.00
N SER A 79 -9.83 1.13 -2.35
CA SER A 79 -10.82 0.51 -1.47
C SER A 79 -10.18 -0.14 -0.25
N MET A 80 -9.08 -0.88 -0.44
CA MET A 80 -8.30 -1.50 0.64
C MET A 80 -7.80 -0.44 1.62
N LEU A 81 -7.16 0.62 1.14
CA LEU A 81 -6.69 1.72 1.99
C LEU A 81 -7.83 2.39 2.75
N LYS A 82 -8.96 2.65 2.09
CA LYS A 82 -10.12 3.23 2.77
C LYS A 82 -10.61 2.31 3.88
N ARG A 83 -10.75 1.02 3.60
CA ARG A 83 -11.28 0.03 4.55
C ARG A 83 -10.30 -0.24 5.70
N SER A 84 -8.99 -0.19 5.46
CA SER A 84 -8.00 -0.31 6.54
C SER A 84 -8.09 0.88 7.51
N LEU A 85 -8.28 2.09 6.99
CA LEU A 85 -8.52 3.28 7.82
C LEU A 85 -9.90 3.26 8.52
N ASP A 86 -10.95 2.82 7.82
CA ASP A 86 -12.27 2.65 8.44
C ASP A 86 -12.21 1.61 9.57
N SER A 87 -11.41 0.56 9.43
CA SER A 87 -11.19 -0.46 10.46
C SER A 87 -10.47 0.10 11.69
N LEU A 88 -9.50 1.01 11.50
CA LEU A 88 -8.82 1.71 12.58
C LEU A 88 -9.80 2.57 13.39
N VAL A 89 -10.58 3.41 12.69
CA VAL A 89 -11.53 4.34 13.33
C VAL A 89 -12.58 3.60 14.13
N ASN A 90 -13.10 2.49 13.58
CA ASN A 90 -14.15 1.71 14.21
C ASN A 90 -13.64 0.60 15.15
N ARG A 91 -12.32 0.38 15.23
CA ARG A 91 -11.69 -0.74 15.93
C ARG A 91 -12.27 -2.10 15.49
N ASP A 92 -12.43 -2.27 14.19
CA ASP A 92 -13.07 -3.43 13.57
C ASP A 92 -12.01 -4.41 13.04
N ASP A 93 -11.68 -5.44 13.82
CA ASP A 93 -10.71 -6.46 13.41
C ASP A 93 -11.21 -7.32 12.25
N LYS A 94 -12.52 -7.48 12.08
CA LYS A 94 -13.09 -8.28 10.98
C LYS A 94 -12.91 -7.55 9.66
N LEU A 95 -13.20 -6.25 9.63
CA LEU A 95 -12.97 -5.44 8.44
C LEU A 95 -11.48 -5.43 8.07
N ALA A 96 -10.60 -5.32 9.06
CA ALA A 96 -9.16 -5.39 8.85
C ALA A 96 -8.73 -6.75 8.24
N ARG A 97 -9.24 -7.88 8.76
CA ARG A 97 -8.93 -9.21 8.20
C ARG A 97 -9.38 -9.35 6.75
N GLN A 98 -10.54 -8.80 6.41
CA GLN A 98 -10.98 -8.79 5.01
C GLN A 98 -10.05 -7.98 4.12
N VAL A 99 -9.46 -6.87 4.60
CA VAL A 99 -8.47 -6.13 3.81
C VAL A 99 -7.25 -6.99 3.51
N CYS A 100 -6.76 -7.78 4.47
CA CYS A 100 -5.66 -8.73 4.23
C CYS A 100 -6.03 -9.77 3.16
N GLU A 101 -7.26 -10.27 3.15
CA GLU A 101 -7.74 -11.24 2.14
C GLU A 101 -7.89 -10.62 0.74
N ASP A 102 -8.22 -9.32 0.66
CA ASP A 102 -8.40 -8.63 -0.61
C ASP A 102 -7.09 -8.37 -1.37
N ASP A 103 -5.95 -8.46 -0.69
CA ASP A 103 -4.60 -8.26 -1.25
C ASP A 103 -4.30 -9.25 -2.38
N ASP A 104 -4.70 -10.52 -2.20
CA ASP A 104 -4.52 -11.59 -3.20
C ASP A 104 -5.07 -11.19 -4.59
N ALA A 105 -6.18 -10.44 -4.61
CA ALA A 105 -6.78 -9.99 -5.87
C ALA A 105 -5.95 -8.91 -6.57
N VAL A 106 -5.29 -8.01 -5.83
CA VAL A 106 -4.36 -7.01 -6.39
C VAL A 106 -3.10 -7.71 -6.88
N ASP A 107 -2.65 -8.70 -6.13
CA ASP A 107 -1.48 -9.52 -6.40
C ASP A 107 -1.63 -10.32 -7.72
N ASP A 108 -2.82 -10.90 -7.94
CA ASP A 108 -3.20 -11.57 -9.19
C ASP A 108 -3.24 -10.61 -10.38
N LEU A 109 -3.85 -9.42 -10.22
CA LEU A 109 -3.89 -8.40 -11.26
C LEU A 109 -2.49 -7.94 -11.66
N ASN A 110 -1.60 -7.74 -10.68
CA ASN A 110 -0.22 -7.38 -10.93
C ASN A 110 0.50 -8.47 -11.74
N ARG A 111 0.34 -9.74 -11.38
CA ARG A 111 0.91 -10.89 -12.13
C ARG A 111 0.39 -10.96 -13.56
N GLU A 112 -0.92 -10.81 -13.77
CA GLU A 112 -1.52 -10.81 -15.12
C GLU A 112 -0.94 -9.69 -15.99
N MET A 113 -0.78 -8.51 -15.40
CA MET A 113 -0.25 -7.35 -16.08
C MET A 113 1.17 -7.58 -16.62
N TYR A 114 2.07 -8.22 -15.87
CA TYR A 114 3.41 -8.57 -16.37
C TYR A 114 3.34 -9.35 -17.70
N GLY A 115 2.47 -10.36 -17.77
CA GLY A 115 2.28 -11.16 -18.98
C GLY A 115 1.68 -10.35 -20.14
N CYS A 116 0.73 -9.47 -19.85
CA CYS A 116 0.12 -8.57 -20.85
C CYS A 116 1.13 -7.58 -21.42
N VAL A 117 1.95 -6.95 -20.57
CA VAL A 117 3.00 -6.01 -20.95
C VAL A 117 4.09 -6.69 -21.77
N GLU A 118 4.52 -7.90 -21.39
CA GLU A 118 5.51 -8.67 -22.16
C GLU A 118 5.03 -8.93 -23.60
N ARG A 119 3.77 -9.32 -23.76
CA ARG A 119 3.16 -9.53 -25.09
C ARG A 119 3.08 -8.22 -25.89
N ALA A 120 2.74 -7.11 -25.24
CA ALA A 120 2.65 -5.80 -25.87
C ALA A 120 4.01 -5.32 -26.39
N ILE A 121 5.08 -5.47 -25.60
CA ILE A 121 6.46 -5.13 -25.99
C ILE A 121 6.90 -5.94 -27.22
N LYS A 122 6.57 -7.24 -27.28
CA LYS A 122 6.89 -8.08 -28.44
C LYS A 122 6.17 -7.65 -29.73
N LYS A 123 4.96 -7.11 -29.60
CA LYS A 123 4.13 -6.64 -30.73
C LYS A 123 4.56 -5.26 -31.22
N ASP A 124 5.00 -4.40 -30.31
CA ASP A 124 5.32 -2.99 -30.57
C ASP A 124 6.57 -2.54 -29.80
N PRO A 125 7.78 -2.93 -30.28
CA PRO A 125 9.03 -2.68 -29.55
C PRO A 125 9.40 -1.20 -29.44
N ASP A 126 8.94 -0.37 -30.37
CA ASP A 126 9.27 1.06 -30.42
C ASP A 126 8.72 1.83 -29.20
N ASN A 127 7.67 1.28 -28.56
CA ASN A 127 7.04 1.84 -27.37
C ASN A 127 7.49 1.20 -26.05
N LEU A 128 8.64 0.49 -26.04
CA LEU A 128 9.21 -0.18 -24.86
C LEU A 128 9.19 0.69 -23.60
N ASN A 129 9.62 1.96 -23.71
CA ASN A 129 9.70 2.86 -22.56
C ASN A 129 8.33 3.10 -21.93
N SER A 130 7.28 3.33 -22.73
CA SER A 130 5.92 3.53 -22.25
C SER A 130 5.41 2.28 -21.49
N TYR A 131 5.68 1.09 -22.02
CA TYR A 131 5.33 -0.16 -21.36
C TYR A 131 6.05 -0.37 -20.01
N ILE A 132 7.34 0.01 -19.92
CA ILE A 132 8.09 -0.03 -18.65
C ILE A 132 7.48 0.94 -17.61
N GLN A 133 7.03 2.13 -18.03
CA GLN A 133 6.39 3.07 -17.10
C GLN A 133 5.04 2.54 -16.60
N LEU A 134 4.26 1.89 -17.47
CA LEU A 134 3.00 1.24 -17.10
C LEU A 134 3.22 0.10 -16.10
N LEU A 135 4.24 -0.74 -16.33
CA LEU A 135 4.64 -1.79 -15.41
C LEU A 135 5.05 -1.23 -14.04
N SER A 136 5.81 -0.13 -14.05
CA SER A 136 6.21 0.57 -12.82
C SER A 136 4.99 1.08 -12.05
N ALA A 137 4.00 1.66 -12.73
CA ALA A 137 2.78 2.17 -12.10
C ALA A 137 1.99 1.08 -11.38
N SER A 138 1.81 -0.10 -11.98
CA SER A 138 1.15 -1.22 -11.32
C SER A 138 1.94 -1.78 -10.16
N ARG A 139 3.27 -1.87 -10.26
CA ARG A 139 4.10 -2.26 -9.12
C ARG A 139 3.95 -1.28 -7.96
N TYR A 140 3.79 0.01 -8.23
CA TYR A 140 3.52 0.98 -7.16
C TYR A 140 2.13 0.78 -6.56
N LEU A 141 1.12 0.40 -7.35
CA LEU A 141 -0.21 0.06 -6.84
C LEU A 141 -0.20 -1.18 -5.96
N GLU A 142 0.53 -2.23 -6.33
CA GLU A 142 0.68 -3.44 -5.50
C GLU A 142 1.37 -3.09 -4.17
N ARG A 143 2.48 -2.33 -4.19
CA ARG A 143 3.09 -1.84 -2.95
C ARG A 143 2.15 -0.98 -2.09
N MET A 144 1.25 -0.22 -2.70
CA MET A 144 0.24 0.54 -1.94
C MET A 144 -0.81 -0.39 -1.30
N ALA A 145 -1.14 -1.53 -1.93
CA ALA A 145 -1.96 -2.57 -1.31
C ALA A 145 -1.23 -3.24 -0.15
N ASP A 146 0.07 -3.56 -0.29
CA ASP A 146 0.89 -4.08 0.83
C ASP A 146 0.82 -3.16 2.05
N HIS A 147 0.98 -1.85 1.85
CA HIS A 147 0.88 -0.87 2.94
C HIS A 147 -0.53 -0.80 3.53
N ALA A 148 -1.59 -0.97 2.71
CA ALA A 148 -2.95 -1.06 3.23
C ALA A 148 -3.16 -2.33 4.09
N THR A 149 -2.54 -3.43 3.70
CA THR A 149 -2.51 -4.69 4.47
C THR A 149 -1.75 -4.53 5.78
N ASN A 150 -0.58 -3.89 5.79
CA ASN A 150 0.18 -3.58 7.01
C ASN A 150 -0.68 -2.76 8.01
N ILE A 151 -1.38 -1.74 7.52
CA ILE A 151 -2.29 -0.93 8.35
C ILE A 151 -3.38 -1.82 8.96
N ALA A 152 -3.95 -2.73 8.18
CA ALA A 152 -4.96 -3.66 8.67
C ALA A 152 -4.41 -4.65 9.71
N GLU A 153 -3.21 -5.18 9.52
CA GLU A 153 -2.52 -6.01 10.51
C GLU A 153 -2.29 -5.25 11.84
N ASP A 154 -1.91 -3.97 11.75
CA ASP A 154 -1.74 -3.12 12.93
C ASP A 154 -3.06 -2.82 13.65
N VAL A 155 -4.16 -2.71 12.93
CA VAL A 155 -5.50 -2.62 13.53
C VAL A 155 -5.87 -3.92 14.23
N ILE A 156 -5.56 -5.08 13.64
CA ILE A 156 -5.85 -6.38 14.26
C ILE A 156 -5.05 -6.53 15.55
N TYR A 157 -3.76 -6.17 15.53
CA TYR A 157 -2.95 -6.13 16.73
C TYR A 157 -3.55 -5.17 17.77
N LEU A 158 -3.92 -3.96 17.36
CA LEU A 158 -4.56 -2.97 18.25
C LEU A 158 -5.77 -3.54 18.98
N VAL A 159 -6.67 -4.21 18.27
CA VAL A 159 -7.93 -4.74 18.82
C VAL A 159 -7.72 -6.01 19.63
N THR A 160 -6.96 -6.97 19.10
CA THR A 160 -6.86 -8.33 19.66
C THR A 160 -5.66 -8.53 20.57
N GLY A 161 -4.59 -7.77 20.35
CA GLY A 161 -3.28 -7.99 20.97
C GLY A 161 -2.43 -9.06 20.31
N GLU A 162 -2.94 -9.69 19.25
CA GLU A 162 -2.21 -10.71 18.49
C GLU A 162 -1.45 -10.05 17.34
N ILE A 163 -0.15 -10.31 17.27
CA ILE A 163 0.65 -9.92 16.11
C ILE A 163 0.40 -10.98 15.05
N ILE A 164 -0.45 -10.65 14.08
CA ILE A 164 -0.56 -11.43 12.86
C ILE A 164 0.43 -10.85 11.84
N ARG A 165 1.01 -11.74 11.04
CA ARG A 165 1.65 -11.37 9.78
C ARG A 165 1.07 -12.32 8.77
N HIS A 166 0.40 -11.82 7.74
CA HIS A 166 0.18 -12.64 6.56
C HIS A 166 1.56 -13.05 6.07
N GLY A 167 1.76 -14.37 6.06
CA GLY A 167 3.05 -14.98 5.81
C GLY A 167 3.66 -14.35 4.58
N SER A 168 4.82 -13.74 4.79
CA SER A 168 5.78 -13.53 3.73
C SER A 168 5.75 -14.74 2.81
N LYS A 169 5.56 -14.53 1.51
CA LYS A 169 6.02 -15.48 0.48
C LYS A 169 7.56 -15.56 0.50
N THR A 170 8.13 -15.78 1.67
CA THR A 170 9.52 -16.13 1.88
C THR A 170 9.51 -17.64 1.96
N GLU A 171 9.85 -18.25 0.83
CA GLU A 171 10.49 -19.56 0.84
C GLU A 171 11.52 -19.55 1.96
N GLU A 172 11.30 -20.41 2.96
CA GLU A 172 12.35 -20.84 3.87
C GLU A 172 13.46 -21.45 3.02
N ALA A 173 14.40 -20.62 2.58
CA ALA A 173 15.71 -21.10 2.19
C ALA A 173 16.41 -21.50 3.48
N GLU A 174 16.26 -22.78 3.84
CA GLU A 174 17.17 -23.49 4.73
C GLU A 174 18.62 -23.23 4.27
N PHE A 175 19.43 -22.58 5.12
CA PHE A 175 20.87 -22.85 5.30
C PHE A 175 21.35 -22.35 6.66
#